data_AF-A0A667GSV5-F1
#
_entry.id   AF-A0A667GSV5-F1
#
_cell.length_a   1.000
_cell.length_b   1.000
_cell.length_c   1.000
_cell.angle_alpha   90.00
_cell.angle_beta   90.00
_cell.angle_gamma   90.00
#
_symmetry.space_group_name_H-M   'P 1'
#
loop_
_entity.id
_entity.type
_entity.pdbx_description
1 polymer ?
#
loop_
_entity_poly.entity_id
_entity_poly.type
_entity_poly.pdbx_seq_one_letter_code
_entity_poly.pdbx_strand_id
1 'polypeptide(L)'
;MDMGNQHPSISRLQEIQKEVKSIEQQVIGFSGLSDDKNYKKLERILTKQLFEIDSVDTEGKGDIQQARKRAAQETERLLKELEQNANHPHRIEIQNIFQEAQSLVKEKIVPFYSGGNCVTDEFEEGIQDIILRLTHVKTGGKISLRKARYHTLTKICAVQEIIEDCTKRQPSLPLSEDEFPDLSGHNNHMAKVLTPELYAELRAKCTPSGFTLDDVIQTGVDNPGHPYIMTVGCVAGDEESYDVFKELFDPIIEDRHGGYKPSDEHKTDLNPDNLQGGDDLDPNYVLSSRVRTGRSIRGFCLPPHCSRGERRAIEKLAVEALASLDGDLAGRYYALKSMTEAEQQQLIDDHFLFDKPVSPLLLASGMARDWPDARGIWHNDNKTFLVWINEEDHLRVISMQKGGNMKEVFTRFCNGLTQIETLFKSKNYEFMWNPHLGYILTCPSNLGTGLRAGVHIKLPHLGKHEKFPEVLKRLRLQKRGTGGVDTAAVGGVFDVSNADRLGFSEVELVQMVVDGVKLLIEMEQRLEQGQAIDDLVPAQK
;
A
#
# COMPACT_ATOMS: atom_id res chain seq x y z
N MET A 1 -46.47 10.52 -47.30
CA MET A 1 -45.87 10.81 -45.98
C MET A 1 -44.54 11.45 -46.27
N ASP A 2 -44.53 12.78 -46.28
CA ASP A 2 -43.41 13.59 -46.74
C ASP A 2 -42.45 13.79 -45.55
N MET A 3 -41.27 13.17 -45.62
CA MET A 3 -40.20 13.40 -44.65
C MET A 3 -39.58 14.76 -44.97
N GLY A 4 -40.14 15.81 -44.35
CA GLY A 4 -39.78 17.20 -44.60
C GLY A 4 -38.29 17.47 -44.41
N ASN A 5 -37.63 17.93 -45.47
CA ASN A 5 -36.28 18.47 -45.43
C ASN A 5 -36.29 19.77 -44.61
N GLN A 6 -35.74 19.73 -43.40
CA GLN A 6 -35.67 20.88 -42.50
C GLN A 6 -34.71 21.94 -43.06
N HIS A 7 -35.11 23.22 -43.04
CA HIS A 7 -34.29 24.31 -43.59
C HIS A 7 -32.88 24.34 -42.97
N PRO A 8 -31.79 24.53 -43.75
CA PRO A 8 -30.42 24.53 -43.22
C PRO A 8 -30.21 25.49 -42.04
N SER A 9 -30.75 26.71 -42.11
CA SER A 9 -30.71 27.70 -41.02
C SER A 9 -31.43 27.24 -39.74
N ILE A 10 -32.53 26.48 -39.85
CA ILE A 10 -33.25 25.92 -38.69
C ILE A 10 -32.45 24.81 -38.04
N SER A 11 -31.87 23.92 -38.86
CA SER A 11 -31.00 22.83 -38.37
C SER A 11 -29.78 23.39 -37.63
N ARG A 12 -29.15 24.45 -38.18
CA ARG A 12 -28.02 25.13 -37.52
C ARG A 12 -28.41 25.77 -36.18
N LEU A 13 -29.56 26.43 -36.11
CA LEU A 13 -30.07 27.00 -34.86
C LEU A 13 -30.36 25.91 -33.81
N GLN A 14 -30.85 24.74 -34.22
CA GLN A 14 -31.09 23.61 -33.32
C GLN A 14 -29.79 23.00 -32.77
N GLU A 15 -28.74 22.91 -33.60
CA GLU A 15 -27.41 22.47 -33.15
C GLU A 15 -26.85 23.41 -32.08
N ILE A 16 -26.86 24.72 -32.35
CA ILE A 16 -26.40 25.75 -31.40
C ILE A 16 -27.22 25.67 -30.10
N GLN A 17 -28.55 25.54 -30.18
CA GLN A 17 -29.40 25.38 -29.00
C GLN A 17 -29.11 24.11 -28.20
N LYS A 18 -28.72 23.01 -28.87
CA LYS A 18 -28.30 21.78 -28.18
C LYS A 18 -27.02 22.00 -27.39
N GLU A 19 -26.07 22.75 -27.95
CA GLU A 19 -24.83 23.13 -27.26
C GLU A 19 -25.12 24.07 -26.08
N VAL A 20 -25.95 25.10 -26.27
CA VAL A 20 -26.39 26.02 -25.20
C VAL A 20 -27.09 25.27 -24.07
N LYS A 21 -27.95 24.31 -24.40
CA LYS A 21 -28.64 23.48 -23.40
C LYS A 21 -27.68 22.54 -22.64
N SER A 22 -26.59 22.11 -23.26
CA SER A 22 -25.58 21.26 -22.61
C SER A 22 -24.79 22.00 -21.52
N ILE A 23 -24.68 23.33 -21.64
CA ILE A 23 -23.95 24.19 -20.68
C ILE A 23 -24.87 24.90 -19.68
N GLU A 24 -26.18 24.91 -19.91
CA GLU A 24 -27.20 25.50 -19.02
C GLU A 24 -27.04 25.05 -17.57
N GLN A 25 -26.90 23.73 -17.33
CA GLN A 25 -26.72 23.20 -15.97
C GLN A 25 -25.41 23.65 -15.32
N GLN A 26 -24.37 23.92 -16.11
CA GLN A 26 -23.10 24.44 -15.61
C GLN A 26 -23.22 25.91 -15.20
N VAL A 27 -24.02 26.71 -15.93
CA VAL A 27 -24.33 28.11 -15.60
C VAL A 27 -25.19 28.23 -14.34
N ILE A 28 -26.29 27.47 -14.27
CA ILE A 28 -27.18 27.44 -13.09
C ILE A 28 -26.43 26.96 -11.85
N GLY A 29 -25.53 25.99 -12.05
CA GLY A 29 -24.70 25.41 -11.00
C GLY A 29 -23.41 26.18 -10.70
N PHE A 30 -23.11 27.28 -11.39
CA PHE A 30 -21.86 28.01 -11.24
C PHE A 30 -21.77 28.64 -9.85
N SER A 31 -20.71 28.32 -9.12
CA SER A 31 -20.48 28.77 -7.74
C SER A 31 -19.19 29.57 -7.58
N GLY A 32 -18.57 30.01 -8.68
CA GLY A 32 -17.33 30.78 -8.69
C GLY A 32 -17.56 32.30 -8.67
N LEU A 33 -16.50 33.08 -8.85
CA LEU A 33 -16.51 34.54 -9.04
C LEU A 33 -16.23 34.91 -10.50
N SER A 34 -16.38 36.19 -10.83
CA SER A 34 -16.22 36.70 -12.21
C SER A 34 -14.77 36.67 -12.72
N ASP A 35 -13.79 36.62 -11.83
CA ASP A 35 -12.37 36.48 -12.16
C ASP A 35 -11.93 35.03 -12.40
N ASP A 36 -12.76 34.04 -12.03
CA ASP A 36 -12.47 32.62 -12.17
C ASP A 36 -12.27 32.20 -13.64
N LYS A 37 -11.30 31.32 -13.87
CA LYS A 37 -11.03 30.75 -15.21
C LYS A 37 -12.28 30.08 -15.81
N ASN A 38 -13.09 29.43 -14.98
CA ASN A 38 -14.32 28.76 -15.41
C ASN A 38 -15.42 29.76 -15.78
N TYR A 39 -15.53 30.90 -15.09
CA TYR A 39 -16.43 31.98 -15.48
C TYR A 39 -16.08 32.47 -16.89
N LYS A 40 -14.82 32.87 -17.10
CA LYS A 40 -14.31 33.38 -18.39
C LYS A 40 -14.51 32.36 -19.51
N LYS A 41 -14.40 31.06 -19.21
CA LYS A 41 -14.66 29.98 -20.17
C LYS A 41 -16.14 29.92 -20.56
N LEU A 42 -17.06 29.90 -19.59
CA LEU A 42 -18.50 29.83 -19.84
C LEU A 42 -19.01 31.08 -20.55
N GLU A 43 -18.56 32.26 -20.12
CA GLU A 43 -18.84 33.55 -20.76
C GLU A 43 -18.38 33.53 -22.22
N ARG A 44 -17.13 33.17 -22.49
CA ARG A 44 -16.60 33.08 -23.87
C ARG A 44 -17.40 32.12 -24.75
N ILE A 45 -17.82 30.98 -24.22
CA ILE A 45 -18.64 30.01 -24.97
C ILE A 45 -20.00 30.63 -25.29
N LEU A 46 -20.71 31.17 -24.31
CA LEU A 46 -22.03 31.77 -24.52
C LEU A 46 -21.98 32.98 -25.47
N THR A 47 -20.97 33.85 -25.34
CA THR A 47 -20.75 34.96 -26.26
C THR A 47 -20.47 34.47 -27.68
N LYS A 48 -19.67 33.40 -27.83
CA LYS A 48 -19.44 32.78 -29.14
C LYS A 48 -20.74 32.25 -29.75
N GLN A 49 -21.57 31.54 -28.97
CA GLN A 49 -22.85 31.03 -29.44
C GLN A 49 -23.81 32.17 -29.84
N LEU A 50 -23.80 33.28 -29.12
CA LEU A 50 -24.61 34.45 -29.46
C LEU A 50 -24.20 35.04 -30.82
N PHE A 51 -22.88 35.20 -31.07
CA PHE A 51 -22.38 35.60 -32.39
C PHE A 51 -22.76 34.61 -33.50
N GLU A 52 -22.68 33.31 -33.23
CA GLU A 52 -23.08 32.29 -34.21
C GLU A 52 -24.59 32.36 -34.53
N ILE A 53 -25.45 32.58 -33.52
CA ILE A 53 -26.89 32.78 -33.70
C ILE A 53 -27.18 34.02 -34.56
N ASP A 54 -26.51 35.15 -34.30
CA ASP A 54 -26.70 36.40 -35.04
C ASP A 54 -26.24 36.29 -36.50
N SER A 55 -25.24 35.45 -36.77
CA SER A 55 -24.71 35.20 -38.13
C SER A 55 -25.62 34.33 -39.00
N VAL A 56 -26.67 33.71 -38.44
CA VAL A 56 -27.59 32.87 -39.21
C VAL A 56 -28.45 33.73 -40.14
N ASP A 57 -28.33 33.48 -41.45
CA ASP A 57 -29.20 34.08 -42.46
C ASP A 57 -30.62 33.52 -42.36
N THR A 58 -31.57 34.46 -42.32
CA THR A 58 -32.99 34.17 -42.16
C THR A 58 -33.75 34.20 -43.49
N GLU A 59 -33.13 34.69 -44.58
CA GLU A 59 -33.74 34.82 -45.91
C GLU A 59 -35.09 35.58 -45.91
N GLY A 60 -35.34 36.39 -44.88
CA GLY A 60 -36.63 37.08 -44.68
C GLY A 60 -37.78 36.18 -44.23
N LYS A 61 -37.55 34.91 -43.93
CA LYS A 61 -38.56 33.95 -43.47
C LYS A 61 -38.90 34.17 -41.99
N GLY A 62 -40.16 34.49 -41.70
CA GLY A 62 -40.61 34.91 -40.37
C GLY A 62 -40.47 33.84 -39.27
N ASP A 63 -40.59 32.56 -39.61
CA ASP A 63 -40.37 31.42 -38.73
C ASP A 63 -38.91 31.28 -38.30
N ILE A 64 -37.95 31.47 -39.23
CA ILE A 64 -36.51 31.44 -38.94
C ILE A 64 -36.09 32.65 -38.10
N GLN A 65 -36.64 33.85 -38.40
CA GLN A 65 -36.42 35.05 -37.59
C GLN A 65 -36.91 34.87 -36.15
N GLN A 66 -38.08 34.24 -35.97
CA GLN A 66 -38.61 33.95 -34.64
C GLN A 66 -37.76 32.91 -33.90
N ALA A 67 -37.28 31.87 -34.58
CA ALA A 67 -36.39 30.87 -33.99
C ALA A 67 -35.04 31.47 -33.56
N ARG A 68 -34.42 32.30 -34.40
CA ARG A 68 -33.18 33.02 -34.09
C ARG A 68 -33.35 33.93 -32.87
N LYS A 69 -34.45 34.69 -32.83
CA LYS A 69 -34.79 35.56 -31.69
C LYS A 69 -34.93 34.78 -30.38
N ARG A 70 -35.61 33.62 -30.41
CA ARG A 70 -35.75 32.76 -29.21
C ARG A 70 -34.40 32.19 -28.75
N ALA A 71 -33.54 31.77 -29.67
CA ALA A 71 -32.21 31.25 -29.36
C ALA A 71 -31.30 32.32 -28.73
N ALA A 72 -31.31 33.54 -29.27
CA ALA A 72 -30.55 34.67 -28.73
C ALA A 72 -31.03 35.03 -27.32
N GLN A 73 -32.35 35.15 -27.12
CA GLN A 73 -32.95 35.46 -25.81
C GLN A 73 -32.58 34.46 -24.72
N GLU A 74 -32.54 33.16 -25.04
CA GLU A 74 -32.15 32.13 -24.07
C GLU A 74 -30.65 32.20 -23.74
N THR A 75 -29.80 32.46 -24.73
CA THR A 75 -28.35 32.59 -24.53
C THR A 75 -28.02 33.85 -23.70
N GLU A 76 -28.68 34.97 -23.97
CA GLU A 76 -28.57 36.21 -23.19
C GLU A 76 -29.06 36.03 -21.74
N ARG A 77 -30.15 35.28 -21.55
CA ARG A 77 -30.65 34.93 -20.22
C ARG A 77 -29.60 34.16 -19.43
N LEU A 78 -28.93 33.18 -20.03
CA LEU A 78 -27.87 32.41 -19.37
C LEU A 78 -26.63 33.26 -19.05
N LEU A 79 -26.22 34.17 -19.94
CA LEU A 79 -25.15 35.14 -19.65
C LEU A 79 -25.48 35.99 -18.43
N LYS A 80 -26.71 36.53 -18.38
CA LYS A 80 -27.18 37.33 -17.24
C LYS A 80 -27.25 36.51 -15.95
N GLU A 81 -27.67 35.24 -16.03
CA GLU A 81 -27.71 34.35 -14.88
C GLU A 81 -26.31 33.99 -14.36
N LEU A 82 -25.34 33.78 -15.26
CA LEU A 82 -23.93 33.55 -14.93
C LEU A 82 -23.33 34.76 -14.19
N GLU A 83 -23.56 35.96 -14.72
CA GLU A 83 -23.11 37.22 -14.11
C GLU A 83 -23.75 37.45 -12.73
N GLN A 84 -25.06 37.21 -12.60
CA GLN A 84 -25.78 37.33 -11.32
C GLN A 84 -25.30 36.31 -10.29
N ASN A 85 -24.93 35.10 -10.70
CA ASN A 85 -24.37 34.08 -9.80
C ASN A 85 -22.97 34.48 -9.32
N ALA A 86 -22.12 34.98 -10.22
CA ALA A 86 -20.75 35.38 -9.93
C ALA A 86 -20.66 36.63 -9.02
N ASN A 87 -21.57 37.58 -9.20
CA ASN A 87 -21.55 38.87 -8.49
C ASN A 87 -22.60 38.97 -7.37
N HIS A 88 -23.20 37.84 -6.95
CA HIS A 88 -24.24 37.85 -5.92
C HIS A 88 -23.68 38.35 -4.57
N PRO A 89 -24.38 39.21 -3.81
CA PRO A 89 -23.90 39.70 -2.52
C PRO A 89 -23.50 38.59 -1.54
N HIS A 90 -24.34 37.57 -1.36
CA HIS A 90 -24.01 36.39 -0.54
C HIS A 90 -22.86 35.54 -1.09
N ARG A 91 -22.56 35.58 -2.41
CA ARG A 91 -21.40 34.87 -2.97
C ARG A 91 -20.10 35.59 -2.61
N ILE A 92 -20.13 36.92 -2.67
CA ILE A 92 -19.03 37.78 -2.24
C ILE A 92 -18.82 37.62 -0.72
N GLU A 93 -19.90 37.57 0.06
CA GLU A 93 -19.85 37.29 1.50
C GLU A 93 -19.17 35.94 1.80
N ILE A 94 -19.54 34.86 1.09
CA ILE A 94 -18.87 33.54 1.20
C ILE A 94 -17.37 33.64 0.88
N GLN A 95 -16.99 34.45 -0.11
CA GLN A 95 -15.58 34.64 -0.44
C GLN A 95 -14.83 35.41 0.65
N ASN A 96 -15.43 36.47 1.18
CA ASN A 96 -14.81 37.29 2.22
C ASN A 96 -14.59 36.46 3.49
N ILE A 97 -15.58 35.64 3.89
CA ILE A 97 -15.44 34.70 5.00
C ILE A 97 -14.30 33.70 4.73
N PHE A 98 -14.17 33.21 3.50
CA PHE A 98 -13.06 32.32 3.15
C PHE A 98 -11.69 33.02 3.21
N GLN A 99 -11.58 34.28 2.78
CA GLN A 99 -10.34 35.06 2.84
C GLN A 99 -9.96 35.45 4.28
N GLU A 100 -10.95 35.70 5.13
CA GLU A 100 -10.77 35.88 6.57
C GLU A 100 -10.16 34.61 7.18
N ALA A 101 -10.73 33.44 6.89
CA ALA A 101 -10.18 32.15 7.30
C ALA A 101 -8.73 31.95 6.79
N GLN A 102 -8.47 32.24 5.52
CA GLN A 102 -7.11 32.13 4.95
C GLN A 102 -6.10 33.07 5.61
N SER A 103 -6.52 34.28 5.98
CA SER A 103 -5.64 35.26 6.64
C SER A 103 -5.33 34.82 8.07
N LEU A 104 -6.36 34.39 8.82
CA LEU A 104 -6.21 33.85 10.17
C LEU A 104 -5.24 32.67 10.18
N VAL A 105 -5.41 31.73 9.24
CA VAL A 105 -4.52 30.58 9.04
C VAL A 105 -3.10 31.04 8.70
N LYS A 106 -2.89 31.98 7.76
CA LYS A 106 -1.55 32.46 7.41
C LYS A 106 -0.85 33.18 8.56
N GLU A 107 -1.54 34.02 9.29
CA GLU A 107 -0.96 34.76 10.43
C GLU A 107 -0.51 33.81 11.54
N LYS A 108 -1.29 32.76 11.80
CA LYS A 108 -1.09 31.86 12.94
C LYS A 108 -0.31 30.58 12.60
N ILE A 109 -0.19 30.20 11.31
CA ILE A 109 0.65 29.07 10.87
C ILE A 109 2.08 29.48 10.52
N VAL A 110 2.36 30.73 10.12
CA VAL A 110 3.75 31.21 9.87
C VAL A 110 4.71 31.06 11.08
N PRO A 111 4.28 31.11 12.36
CA PRO A 111 5.12 30.80 13.52
C PRO A 111 5.64 29.35 13.60
N PHE A 112 5.04 28.38 12.88
CA PHE A 112 5.37 26.94 12.99
C PHE A 112 6.82 26.59 12.58
N TYR A 113 7.48 27.43 11.78
CA TYR A 113 8.89 27.21 11.39
C TYR A 113 9.91 27.67 12.45
N SER A 114 9.46 28.22 13.59
CA SER A 114 10.34 28.87 14.59
C SER A 114 10.37 28.16 15.95
N GLY A 115 9.82 26.94 16.08
CA GLY A 115 9.91 26.14 17.31
C GLY A 115 9.05 26.66 18.49
N GLY A 116 7.96 27.37 18.22
CA GLY A 116 6.98 27.79 19.24
C GLY A 116 5.78 26.84 19.35
N ASN A 117 5.28 26.63 20.57
CA ASN A 117 4.16 25.73 20.88
C ASN A 117 2.83 26.12 20.22
N CYS A 118 2.02 25.07 20.13
CA CYS A 118 0.81 24.80 19.36
C CYS A 118 -0.31 25.83 19.38
N VAL A 119 -1.14 25.74 18.33
CA VAL A 119 -2.45 26.38 18.14
C VAL A 119 -3.18 26.68 19.47
N THR A 120 -3.54 27.96 19.68
CA THR A 120 -4.25 28.42 20.89
C THR A 120 -5.76 28.15 20.80
N ASP A 121 -6.43 27.92 21.93
CA ASP A 121 -7.90 27.80 22.02
C ASP A 121 -8.63 28.96 21.32
N GLU A 122 -8.09 30.19 21.40
CA GLU A 122 -8.60 31.37 20.70
C GLU A 122 -8.64 31.23 19.16
N PHE A 123 -7.73 30.44 18.58
CA PHE A 123 -7.69 30.20 17.13
C PHE A 123 -8.71 29.15 16.70
N GLU A 124 -8.89 28.11 17.52
CA GLU A 124 -9.93 27.10 17.29
C GLU A 124 -11.32 27.73 17.39
N GLU A 125 -11.57 28.53 18.43
CA GLU A 125 -12.81 29.31 18.59
C GLU A 125 -13.03 30.25 17.39
N GLY A 126 -11.96 30.89 16.88
CA GLY A 126 -12.01 31.73 15.69
C GLY A 126 -12.44 30.99 14.42
N ILE A 127 -11.93 29.76 14.20
CA ILE A 127 -12.34 28.93 13.06
C ILE A 127 -13.78 28.43 13.24
N GLN A 128 -14.20 28.08 14.45
CA GLN A 128 -15.58 27.67 14.73
C GLN A 128 -16.58 28.83 14.50
N ASP A 129 -16.25 30.06 14.89
CA ASP A 129 -17.08 31.24 14.58
C ASP A 129 -17.21 31.47 13.07
N ILE A 130 -16.11 31.34 12.33
CA ILE A 130 -16.10 31.44 10.85
C ILE A 130 -17.02 30.40 10.23
N ILE A 131 -16.99 29.15 10.72
CA ILE A 131 -17.88 28.08 10.25
C ILE A 131 -19.33 28.41 10.57
N LEU A 132 -19.62 28.85 11.80
CA LEU A 132 -20.96 29.23 12.21
C LEU A 132 -21.52 30.34 11.33
N ARG A 133 -20.76 31.43 11.12
CA ARG A 133 -21.10 32.52 10.20
C ARG A 133 -21.35 32.01 8.79
N LEU A 134 -20.51 31.11 8.28
CA LEU A 134 -20.67 30.52 6.95
C LEU A 134 -21.96 29.68 6.83
N THR A 135 -22.34 28.93 7.87
CA THR A 135 -23.60 28.16 7.88
C THR A 135 -24.85 29.06 7.87
N HIS A 136 -24.75 30.24 8.48
CA HIS A 136 -25.82 31.23 8.55
C HIS A 136 -26.00 32.08 7.28
N VAL A 137 -25.06 32.05 6.33
CA VAL A 137 -25.23 32.74 5.04
C VAL A 137 -26.49 32.20 4.34
N LYS A 138 -27.47 33.08 4.14
CA LYS A 138 -28.76 32.76 3.53
C LYS A 138 -28.55 32.41 2.06
N THR A 139 -28.93 31.19 1.67
CA THR A 139 -28.84 30.74 0.27
C THR A 139 -30.11 31.02 -0.53
N GLY A 140 -31.23 31.35 0.13
CA GLY A 140 -32.50 31.66 -0.53
C GLY A 140 -33.02 30.57 -1.49
N GLY A 141 -32.57 29.33 -1.33
CA GLY A 141 -32.90 28.22 -2.25
C GLY A 141 -32.06 28.14 -3.53
N LYS A 142 -31.17 29.10 -3.80
CA LYS A 142 -30.33 29.11 -5.02
C LYS A 142 -29.26 28.01 -4.97
N ILE A 143 -29.22 27.19 -6.02
CA ILE A 143 -28.29 26.05 -6.15
C ILE A 143 -26.84 26.53 -6.17
N SER A 144 -26.54 27.61 -6.90
CA SER A 144 -25.21 28.24 -6.97
C SER A 144 -24.67 28.63 -5.58
N LEU A 145 -25.49 29.28 -4.76
CA LEU A 145 -25.12 29.68 -3.40
C LEU A 145 -24.98 28.50 -2.44
N ARG A 146 -25.82 27.46 -2.56
CA ARG A 146 -25.68 26.22 -1.78
C ARG A 146 -24.37 25.51 -2.09
N LYS A 147 -24.02 25.39 -3.38
CA LYS A 147 -22.74 24.81 -3.83
C LYS A 147 -21.55 25.63 -3.36
N ALA A 148 -21.60 26.97 -3.48
CA ALA A 148 -20.55 27.85 -3.00
C ALA A 148 -20.32 27.68 -1.49
N ARG A 149 -21.39 27.72 -0.71
CA ARG A 149 -21.33 27.55 0.75
C ARG A 149 -20.81 26.17 1.14
N TYR A 150 -21.29 25.11 0.50
CA TYR A 150 -20.83 23.75 0.74
C TYR A 150 -19.34 23.59 0.41
N HIS A 151 -18.88 24.05 -0.76
CA HIS A 151 -17.47 23.94 -1.16
C HIS A 151 -16.54 24.70 -0.21
N THR A 152 -16.96 25.89 0.24
CA THR A 152 -16.20 26.67 1.22
C THR A 152 -16.21 25.99 2.59
N LEU A 153 -17.35 25.46 3.05
CA LEU A 153 -17.45 24.68 4.29
C LEU A 153 -16.53 23.46 4.24
N THR A 154 -16.54 22.68 3.16
CA THR A 154 -15.65 21.52 3.00
C THR A 154 -14.19 21.91 3.12
N LYS A 155 -13.78 23.04 2.53
CA LYS A 155 -12.40 23.54 2.64
C LYS A 155 -12.05 23.98 4.06
N ILE A 156 -12.94 24.69 4.74
CA ILE A 156 -12.68 25.20 6.10
C ILE A 156 -12.74 24.05 7.12
N CYS A 157 -13.70 23.14 7.01
CA CYS A 157 -13.79 21.94 7.84
C CYS A 157 -12.58 21.02 7.65
N ALA A 158 -12.02 20.91 6.44
CA ALA A 158 -10.76 20.16 6.24
C ALA A 158 -9.58 20.83 6.96
N VAL A 159 -9.54 22.17 7.02
CA VAL A 159 -8.53 22.90 7.80
C VAL A 159 -8.80 22.76 9.30
N GLN A 160 -10.06 22.79 9.74
CA GLN A 160 -10.45 22.52 11.12
C GLN A 160 -10.06 21.09 11.54
N GLU A 161 -10.25 20.09 10.70
CA GLU A 161 -9.86 18.70 10.98
C GLU A 161 -8.34 18.57 11.15
N ILE A 162 -7.56 19.25 10.30
CA ILE A 162 -6.10 19.35 10.46
C ILE A 162 -5.73 20.06 11.75
N ILE A 163 -6.42 21.17 12.08
CA ILE A 163 -6.18 21.93 13.31
C ILE A 163 -6.53 21.08 14.53
N GLU A 164 -7.71 20.46 14.59
CA GLU A 164 -8.15 19.60 15.67
C GLU A 164 -7.20 18.40 15.86
N ASP A 165 -6.66 17.83 14.78
CA ASP A 165 -5.61 16.81 14.88
C ASP A 165 -4.28 17.38 15.40
N CYS A 166 -3.96 18.65 15.10
CA CYS A 166 -2.83 19.35 15.70
C CYS A 166 -3.08 19.73 17.17
N THR A 167 -4.31 20.08 17.56
CA THR A 167 -4.70 20.46 18.94
C THR A 167 -4.89 19.24 19.84
N LYS A 168 -5.32 18.09 19.28
CA LYS A 168 -5.34 16.78 19.96
C LYS A 168 -3.94 16.27 20.30
N ARG A 169 -2.88 16.86 19.73
CA ARG A 169 -1.55 16.84 20.35
C ARG A 169 -1.50 17.87 21.49
N GLN A 170 -2.34 17.67 22.50
CA GLN A 170 -2.19 18.34 23.79
C GLN A 170 -0.85 17.92 24.40
N PRO A 171 -0.25 18.80 25.24
CA PRO A 171 1.10 18.59 25.76
C PRO A 171 1.16 17.23 26.43
N SER A 172 2.27 16.51 26.20
CA SER A 172 2.61 15.35 26.98
C SER A 172 2.28 15.64 28.44
N LEU A 173 1.29 14.94 29.01
CA LEU A 173 1.26 14.68 30.45
C LEU A 173 2.71 14.37 30.81
N PRO A 174 3.31 14.96 31.86
CA PRO A 174 4.70 14.71 32.19
C PRO A 174 4.89 13.20 32.21
N LEU A 175 5.52 12.68 31.16
CA LEU A 175 5.69 11.24 30.99
C LEU A 175 6.55 10.82 32.17
N SER A 176 6.25 9.66 32.73
CA SER A 176 7.15 9.05 33.69
C SER A 176 8.57 9.07 33.08
N GLU A 177 9.59 9.43 33.87
CA GLU A 177 10.96 9.13 33.48
C GLU A 177 11.18 7.61 33.33
N ASP A 178 10.25 6.81 33.87
CA ASP A 178 10.22 5.35 33.89
C ASP A 178 9.15 4.81 32.91
N GLU A 179 9.44 4.86 31.61
CA GLU A 179 8.67 4.16 30.54
C GLU A 179 9.51 3.06 29.87
N PHE A 180 10.73 2.82 30.35
CA PHE A 180 11.57 1.76 29.79
C PHE A 180 10.94 0.39 30.04
N PRO A 181 10.82 -0.48 29.02
CA PRO A 181 10.15 -1.77 29.20
C PRO A 181 10.95 -2.72 30.10
N ASP A 182 10.25 -3.48 30.94
CA ASP A 182 10.86 -4.62 31.64
C ASP A 182 11.09 -5.78 30.67
N LEU A 183 12.33 -5.89 30.19
CA LEU A 183 12.76 -6.93 29.27
C LEU A 183 13.41 -8.13 29.99
N SER A 184 13.23 -8.26 31.31
CA SER A 184 13.74 -9.42 32.04
C SER A 184 13.14 -10.72 31.49
N GLY A 185 13.98 -11.72 31.27
CA GLY A 185 13.57 -13.01 30.69
C GLY A 185 13.22 -12.99 29.19
N HIS A 186 13.41 -11.88 28.49
CA HIS A 186 13.17 -11.79 27.05
C HIS A 186 14.34 -12.36 26.23
N ASN A 187 14.01 -12.98 25.11
CA ASN A 187 14.91 -13.61 24.16
C ASN A 187 14.42 -13.37 22.72
N ASN A 188 14.55 -12.12 22.29
CA ASN A 188 14.34 -11.66 20.92
C ASN A 188 15.44 -10.64 20.56
N HIS A 189 15.65 -10.34 19.28
CA HIS A 189 16.75 -9.46 18.85
C HIS A 189 16.63 -8.04 19.41
N MET A 190 15.43 -7.46 19.45
CA MET A 190 15.16 -6.14 20.01
C MET A 190 15.60 -6.05 21.47
N ALA A 191 15.22 -7.02 22.30
CA ALA A 191 15.55 -7.02 23.72
C ALA A 191 17.06 -7.17 24.02
N LYS A 192 17.85 -7.68 23.07
CA LYS A 192 19.32 -7.73 23.19
C LYS A 192 19.99 -6.39 22.90
N VAL A 193 19.32 -5.52 22.13
CA VAL A 193 19.89 -4.26 21.62
C VAL A 193 19.40 -3.07 22.43
N LEU A 194 18.12 -3.06 22.85
CA LEU A 194 17.54 -1.92 23.54
C LEU A 194 18.20 -1.69 24.91
N THR A 195 18.71 -0.47 25.13
CA THR A 195 19.24 -0.02 26.43
C THR A 195 18.45 1.19 26.93
N PRO A 196 18.48 1.50 28.24
CA PRO A 196 17.83 2.70 28.79
C PRO A 196 18.29 4.00 28.11
N GLU A 197 19.57 4.10 27.77
CA GLU A 197 20.14 5.25 27.07
C GLU A 197 19.59 5.37 25.65
N LEU A 198 19.56 4.26 24.90
CA LEU A 198 19.03 4.23 23.53
C LEU A 198 17.53 4.54 23.52
N TYR A 199 16.77 4.00 24.48
CA TYR A 199 15.35 4.29 24.62
C TYR A 199 15.11 5.77 24.94
N ALA A 200 15.87 6.35 25.88
CA ALA A 200 15.76 7.78 26.22
C ALA A 200 16.07 8.69 25.02
N GLU A 201 17.04 8.31 24.18
CA GLU A 201 17.38 9.06 22.96
C GLU A 201 16.27 9.00 21.90
N LEU A 202 15.67 7.82 21.70
CA LEU A 202 14.75 7.55 20.60
C LEU A 202 13.27 7.77 20.95
N ARG A 203 12.87 7.70 22.23
CA ARG A 203 11.44 7.74 22.67
C ARG A 203 10.69 9.00 22.27
N ALA A 204 11.39 10.12 22.09
CA ALA A 204 10.79 11.40 21.69
C ALA A 204 10.69 11.55 20.16
N LYS A 205 11.29 10.64 19.39
CA LYS A 205 11.24 10.67 17.92
C LYS A 205 9.95 10.02 17.43
N CYS A 206 9.43 10.54 16.32
CA CYS A 206 8.38 9.90 15.54
C CYS A 206 8.65 10.09 14.05
N THR A 207 8.13 9.17 13.24
CA THR A 207 8.19 9.26 11.78
C THR A 207 7.20 10.32 11.26
N PRO A 208 7.23 10.70 9.97
CA PRO A 208 6.25 11.64 9.41
C PRO A 208 4.79 11.21 9.58
N SER A 209 4.52 9.90 9.65
CA SER A 209 3.18 9.34 9.90
C SER A 209 2.80 9.29 11.39
N GLY A 210 3.73 9.63 12.28
CA GLY A 210 3.56 9.58 13.72
C GLY A 210 3.87 8.22 14.36
N PHE A 211 4.50 7.27 13.66
CA PHE A 211 4.93 6.00 14.25
C PHE A 211 6.09 6.24 15.24
N THR A 212 6.03 5.62 16.41
CA THR A 212 6.96 5.88 17.54
C THR A 212 7.87 4.69 17.83
N LEU A 213 8.86 4.90 18.71
CA LEU A 213 9.72 3.82 19.20
C LEU A 213 8.90 2.73 19.92
N ASP A 214 7.90 3.11 20.72
CA ASP A 214 7.07 2.16 21.44
C ASP A 214 6.27 1.29 20.48
N ASP A 215 5.73 1.88 19.41
CA ASP A 215 5.05 1.12 18.35
C ASP A 215 6.02 0.13 17.65
N VAL A 216 7.28 0.52 17.45
CA VAL A 216 8.33 -0.33 16.87
C VAL A 216 8.56 -1.57 17.75
N ILE A 217 8.67 -1.41 19.06
CA ILE A 217 9.14 -2.46 19.98
C ILE A 217 8.02 -3.28 20.62
N GLN A 218 6.75 -2.82 20.57
CA GLN A 218 5.64 -3.40 21.33
C GLN A 218 5.52 -4.92 21.16
N THR A 219 5.68 -5.42 19.93
CA THR A 219 5.59 -6.87 19.68
C THR A 219 6.68 -7.66 20.41
N GLY A 220 7.88 -7.10 20.58
CA GLY A 220 8.96 -7.74 21.33
C GLY A 220 8.80 -7.62 22.83
N VAL A 221 8.14 -6.57 23.33
CA VAL A 221 7.78 -6.43 24.75
C VAL A 221 6.68 -7.43 25.13
N ASP A 222 5.66 -7.59 24.28
CA ASP A 222 4.55 -8.50 24.57
C ASP A 222 4.94 -9.98 24.36
N ASN A 223 5.99 -10.25 23.57
CA ASN A 223 6.43 -11.59 23.21
C ASN A 223 7.89 -11.83 23.64
N PRO A 224 8.13 -12.37 24.86
CA PRO A 224 9.47 -12.59 25.37
C PRO A 224 10.26 -13.65 24.58
N GLY A 225 9.62 -14.40 23.69
CA GLY A 225 10.30 -15.33 22.79
C GLY A 225 9.30 -16.11 21.97
N HIS A 226 9.78 -17.10 21.22
CA HIS A 226 8.93 -18.00 20.44
C HIS A 226 9.39 -19.46 20.60
N PRO A 227 8.47 -20.45 20.67
CA PRO A 227 8.84 -21.84 20.96
C PRO A 227 9.81 -22.48 19.96
N TYR A 228 9.85 -22.00 18.72
CA TYR A 228 10.55 -22.67 17.62
C TYR A 228 11.70 -21.86 16.99
N ILE A 229 11.73 -20.53 17.16
CA ILE A 229 12.68 -19.64 16.48
C ILE A 229 13.06 -18.45 17.36
N MET A 230 14.25 -17.87 17.11
CA MET A 230 14.58 -16.54 17.61
C MET A 230 13.77 -15.50 16.82
N THR A 231 12.99 -14.67 17.50
CA THR A 231 12.19 -13.60 16.89
C THR A 231 12.95 -12.28 16.85
N VAL A 232 12.56 -11.39 15.94
CA VAL A 232 13.15 -10.05 15.86
C VAL A 232 12.70 -9.18 17.03
N GLY A 233 11.41 -9.16 17.36
CA GLY A 233 10.88 -8.36 18.47
C GLY A 233 10.66 -6.88 18.14
N CYS A 234 10.74 -6.48 16.88
CA CYS A 234 10.34 -5.15 16.44
C CYS A 234 9.81 -5.17 14.99
N VAL A 235 9.09 -4.11 14.63
CA VAL A 235 8.50 -3.90 13.30
C VAL A 235 8.64 -2.44 12.84
N ALA A 236 8.62 -2.22 11.54
CA ALA A 236 8.50 -0.89 10.94
C ALA A 236 7.03 -0.55 10.64
N GLY A 237 6.63 0.69 10.90
CA GLY A 237 5.29 1.20 10.62
C GLY A 237 5.20 1.93 9.28
N ASP A 238 6.33 2.37 8.73
CA ASP A 238 6.49 3.04 7.44
C ASP A 238 7.94 2.89 6.95
N GLU A 239 8.27 3.46 5.78
CA GLU A 239 9.62 3.37 5.20
C GLU A 239 10.64 4.12 6.06
N GLU A 240 10.25 5.29 6.57
CA GLU A 240 11.07 6.19 7.39
C GLU A 240 11.42 5.60 8.77
N SER A 241 10.66 4.62 9.26
CA SER A 241 10.95 3.91 10.52
C SER A 241 12.38 3.38 10.56
N TYR A 242 12.88 2.85 9.44
CA TYR A 242 14.25 2.32 9.35
C TYR A 242 15.33 3.39 9.42
N ASP A 243 15.02 4.65 9.09
CA ASP A 243 15.96 5.77 9.19
C ASP A 243 15.86 6.49 10.54
N VAL A 244 14.64 6.74 11.03
CA VAL A 244 14.36 7.48 12.27
C VAL A 244 14.83 6.71 13.50
N PHE A 245 14.70 5.39 13.48
CA PHE A 245 15.08 4.49 14.58
C PHE A 245 16.26 3.59 14.19
N LYS A 246 17.10 4.02 13.26
CA LYS A 246 18.25 3.23 12.77
C LYS A 246 19.20 2.80 13.88
N GLU A 247 19.37 3.61 14.93
CA GLU A 247 20.24 3.27 16.06
C GLU A 247 19.77 2.00 16.80
N LEU A 248 18.47 1.66 16.71
CA LEU A 248 17.90 0.40 17.15
C LEU A 248 17.89 -0.66 16.03
N PHE A 249 17.46 -0.30 14.81
CA PHE A 249 17.30 -1.26 13.71
C PHE A 249 18.63 -1.83 13.21
N ASP A 250 19.68 -1.01 13.07
CA ASP A 250 20.96 -1.41 12.50
C ASP A 250 21.60 -2.58 13.26
N PRO A 251 21.77 -2.54 14.61
CA PRO A 251 22.31 -3.68 15.35
C PRO A 251 21.41 -4.92 15.31
N ILE A 252 20.08 -4.73 15.25
CA ILE A 252 19.12 -5.84 15.12
C ILE A 252 19.26 -6.51 13.75
N ILE A 253 19.40 -5.73 12.69
CA ILE A 253 19.61 -6.20 11.32
C ILE A 253 20.95 -6.93 11.22
N GLU A 254 22.02 -6.39 11.82
CA GLU A 254 23.33 -7.02 11.85
C GLU A 254 23.30 -8.39 12.56
N ASP A 255 22.70 -8.47 13.76
CA ASP A 255 22.57 -9.75 14.49
C ASP A 255 21.67 -10.75 13.74
N ARG A 256 20.54 -10.28 13.18
CA ARG A 256 19.59 -11.15 12.48
C ARG A 256 20.13 -11.67 11.15
N HIS A 257 20.87 -10.87 10.39
CA HIS A 257 21.37 -11.22 9.06
C HIS A 257 22.86 -11.57 9.04
N GLY A 258 23.39 -12.04 10.17
CA GLY A 258 24.69 -12.70 10.23
C GLY A 258 25.87 -11.78 9.99
N GLY A 259 25.81 -10.55 10.51
CA GLY A 259 26.88 -9.57 10.43
C GLY A 259 26.77 -8.58 9.27
N TYR A 260 25.57 -8.41 8.70
CA TYR A 260 25.31 -7.42 7.65
C TYR A 260 25.35 -6.00 8.25
N LYS A 261 26.39 -5.24 7.91
CA LYS A 261 26.72 -3.96 8.57
C LYS A 261 25.96 -2.80 7.94
N PRO A 262 25.80 -1.68 8.67
CA PRO A 262 25.22 -0.43 8.12
C PRO A 262 25.96 0.11 6.88
N SER A 263 27.22 -0.27 6.69
CA SER A 263 28.03 0.12 5.53
C SER A 263 27.87 -0.80 4.31
N ASP A 264 27.23 -1.95 4.47
CA ASP A 264 27.09 -2.94 3.40
C ASP A 264 25.97 -2.54 2.44
N GLU A 265 26.08 -2.95 1.18
CA GLU A 265 25.05 -2.70 0.16
C GLU A 265 24.40 -3.99 -0.31
N HIS A 266 23.09 -3.93 -0.52
CA HIS A 266 22.28 -5.05 -0.96
C HIS A 266 22.33 -5.16 -2.49
N LYS A 267 22.36 -6.40 -2.97
CA LYS A 267 22.33 -6.73 -4.40
C LYS A 267 21.03 -7.44 -4.72
N THR A 268 20.38 -7.00 -5.79
CA THR A 268 19.17 -7.63 -6.34
C THR A 268 19.54 -8.28 -7.67
N ASP A 269 19.13 -9.53 -7.86
CA ASP A 269 19.27 -10.26 -9.13
C ASP A 269 18.03 -11.12 -9.36
N LEU A 270 17.09 -10.58 -10.13
CA LEU A 270 15.87 -11.26 -10.56
C LEU A 270 16.01 -11.85 -11.97
N ASN A 271 17.21 -12.13 -12.46
CA ASN A 271 17.40 -12.82 -13.74
C ASN A 271 17.44 -14.35 -13.54
N PRO A 272 16.38 -15.09 -13.90
CA PRO A 272 16.33 -16.54 -13.68
C PRO A 272 17.35 -17.32 -14.53
N ASP A 273 17.89 -16.73 -15.61
CA ASP A 273 18.91 -17.38 -16.45
C ASP A 273 20.23 -17.58 -15.72
N ASN A 274 20.49 -16.79 -14.67
CA ASN A 274 21.68 -16.92 -13.84
C ASN A 274 21.63 -18.15 -12.91
N LEU A 275 20.44 -18.74 -12.68
CA LEU A 275 20.28 -19.95 -11.88
C LEU A 275 20.80 -21.19 -12.62
N GLN A 276 21.73 -21.91 -11.98
CA GLN A 276 22.36 -23.12 -12.52
C GLN A 276 21.64 -24.38 -12.02
N GLY A 277 21.05 -25.14 -12.94
CA GLY A 277 20.25 -26.33 -12.64
C GLY A 277 18.97 -26.01 -11.85
N GLY A 278 18.55 -26.94 -10.99
CA GLY A 278 17.35 -26.77 -10.15
C GLY A 278 16.04 -27.13 -10.85
N ASP A 279 16.12 -27.60 -12.09
CA ASP A 279 15.03 -28.15 -12.89
C ASP A 279 14.78 -29.64 -12.62
N ASP A 280 15.62 -30.27 -11.81
CA ASP A 280 15.78 -31.72 -11.67
C ASP A 280 15.82 -32.22 -10.22
N LEU A 281 15.35 -31.45 -9.22
CA LEU A 281 15.33 -31.94 -7.84
C LEU A 281 14.47 -33.21 -7.75
N ASP A 282 15.00 -34.28 -7.15
CA ASP A 282 14.40 -35.61 -7.22
C ASP A 282 12.95 -35.62 -6.68
N PRO A 283 11.94 -35.87 -7.54
CA PRO A 283 10.52 -35.81 -7.15
C PRO A 283 10.10 -36.94 -6.20
N ASN A 284 10.93 -37.97 -6.00
CA ASN A 284 10.68 -38.99 -4.98
C ASN A 284 10.80 -38.41 -3.56
N TYR A 285 11.68 -37.43 -3.39
CA TYR A 285 11.94 -36.75 -2.12
C TYR A 285 11.24 -35.38 -2.07
N VAL A 286 11.35 -34.58 -3.13
CA VAL A 286 10.77 -33.22 -3.20
C VAL A 286 9.33 -33.26 -3.69
N LEU A 287 8.40 -32.93 -2.79
CA LEU A 287 6.95 -32.96 -3.04
C LEU A 287 6.44 -31.69 -3.69
N SER A 288 7.06 -30.55 -3.38
CA SER A 288 6.71 -29.26 -3.96
C SER A 288 7.85 -28.27 -3.78
N SER A 289 7.99 -27.37 -4.75
CA SER A 289 8.91 -26.24 -4.75
C SER A 289 8.14 -24.93 -4.68
N ARG A 290 8.65 -23.96 -3.92
CA ARG A 290 7.99 -22.67 -3.68
C ARG A 290 9.01 -21.56 -3.48
N VAL A 291 8.78 -20.43 -4.13
CA VAL A 291 9.52 -19.17 -3.93
C VAL A 291 8.51 -18.10 -3.53
N ARG A 292 8.77 -17.40 -2.42
CA ARG A 292 7.97 -16.24 -2.00
C ARG A 292 8.82 -15.03 -1.71
N THR A 293 8.26 -13.85 -1.85
CA THR A 293 8.78 -12.61 -1.27
C THR A 293 7.66 -11.69 -0.80
N GLY A 294 8.01 -10.58 -0.14
CA GLY A 294 7.11 -9.46 0.10
C GLY A 294 7.51 -8.23 -0.72
N ARG A 295 6.54 -7.35 -0.98
CA ARG A 295 6.77 -6.02 -1.54
C ARG A 295 5.89 -5.00 -0.83
N SER A 296 6.47 -3.86 -0.48
CA SER A 296 5.78 -2.70 0.07
C SER A 296 5.72 -1.60 -0.97
N ILE A 297 4.60 -0.87 -1.01
CA ILE A 297 4.35 0.19 -1.98
C ILE A 297 4.70 1.53 -1.33
N ARG A 298 5.64 2.28 -1.89
CA ARG A 298 6.13 3.54 -1.34
C ARG A 298 5.01 4.57 -1.21
N GLY A 299 5.07 5.36 -0.14
CA GLY A 299 4.09 6.40 0.17
C GLY A 299 2.85 5.94 0.94
N PHE A 300 2.80 4.67 1.36
CA PHE A 300 1.78 4.14 2.28
C PHE A 300 2.45 3.56 3.53
N CYS A 301 1.85 3.75 4.70
CA CYS A 301 2.32 3.09 5.92
C CYS A 301 2.19 1.57 5.80
N LEU A 302 3.09 0.85 6.48
CA LEU A 302 3.13 -0.61 6.58
C LEU A 302 1.97 -1.15 7.46
N PRO A 303 1.65 -2.45 7.40
CA PRO A 303 0.51 -3.03 8.11
C PRO A 303 0.36 -2.73 9.60
N PRO A 304 1.44 -2.60 10.41
CA PRO A 304 1.33 -2.22 11.82
C PRO A 304 0.60 -0.89 12.01
N HIS A 305 0.81 0.07 11.10
CA HIS A 305 0.37 1.46 11.26
C HIS A 305 -0.68 1.92 10.24
N CYS A 306 -0.78 1.27 9.08
CA CYS A 306 -1.69 1.70 8.02
C CYS A 306 -3.14 1.92 8.49
N SER A 307 -3.73 3.02 8.03
CA SER A 307 -5.15 3.30 8.19
C SER A 307 -6.00 2.40 7.29
N ARG A 308 -7.30 2.31 7.56
CA ARG A 308 -8.25 1.66 6.62
C ARG A 308 -8.20 2.28 5.22
N GLY A 309 -7.97 3.60 5.14
CA GLY A 309 -7.89 4.33 3.87
C GLY A 309 -6.69 3.89 3.02
N GLU A 310 -5.50 3.88 3.61
CA GLU A 310 -4.27 3.43 2.95
C GLU A 310 -4.37 1.96 2.54
N ARG A 311 -4.84 1.09 3.44
CA ARG A 311 -5.01 -0.34 3.17
C ARG A 311 -5.91 -0.62 1.96
N ARG A 312 -7.03 0.10 1.86
CA ARG A 312 -7.95 0.03 0.70
C ARG A 312 -7.33 0.60 -0.57
N ALA A 313 -6.50 1.63 -0.47
CA ALA A 313 -5.78 2.18 -1.62
C ALA A 313 -4.77 1.17 -2.17
N ILE A 314 -4.02 0.48 -1.29
CA ILE A 314 -3.13 -0.62 -1.63
C ILE A 314 -3.91 -1.77 -2.30
N GLU A 315 -5.02 -2.21 -1.71
CA GLU A 315 -5.88 -3.26 -2.28
C GLU A 315 -6.31 -2.91 -3.70
N LYS A 316 -6.89 -1.72 -3.89
CA LYS A 316 -7.35 -1.25 -5.19
C LYS A 316 -6.22 -1.23 -6.22
N LEU A 317 -5.09 -0.64 -5.87
CA LEU A 317 -3.93 -0.52 -6.76
C LEU A 317 -3.42 -1.90 -7.17
N ALA A 318 -3.26 -2.81 -6.21
CA ALA A 318 -2.79 -4.17 -6.43
C ALA A 318 -3.75 -4.98 -7.31
N VAL A 319 -5.06 -4.94 -7.01
CA VAL A 319 -6.07 -5.64 -7.81
C VAL A 319 -6.10 -5.15 -9.25
N GLU A 320 -6.02 -3.84 -9.48
CA GLU A 320 -5.99 -3.31 -10.85
C GLU A 320 -4.72 -3.71 -11.62
N ALA A 321 -3.56 -3.77 -10.95
CA ALA A 321 -2.32 -4.25 -11.58
C ALA A 321 -2.42 -5.74 -11.90
N LEU A 322 -2.83 -6.56 -10.94
CA LEU A 322 -2.93 -8.01 -11.10
C LEU A 322 -3.98 -8.43 -12.14
N ALA A 323 -5.06 -7.65 -12.29
CA ALA A 323 -6.06 -7.85 -13.34
C ALA A 323 -5.53 -7.58 -14.77
N SER A 324 -4.37 -6.92 -14.89
CA SER A 324 -3.71 -6.64 -16.17
C SER A 324 -2.68 -7.70 -16.56
N LEU A 325 -2.42 -8.70 -15.71
CA LEU A 325 -1.56 -9.83 -16.03
C LEU A 325 -2.25 -10.75 -17.04
N ASP A 326 -1.51 -11.26 -18.01
CA ASP A 326 -2.00 -12.10 -19.09
C ASP A 326 -1.22 -13.43 -19.21
N GLY A 327 -1.59 -14.24 -20.21
CA GLY A 327 -0.95 -15.54 -20.46
C GLY A 327 -1.07 -16.49 -19.27
N ASP A 328 0.04 -17.15 -18.90
CA ASP A 328 0.11 -18.06 -17.74
C ASP A 328 -0.03 -17.33 -16.39
N LEU A 329 0.07 -16.00 -16.38
CA LEU A 329 -0.14 -15.17 -15.19
C LEU A 329 -1.56 -14.58 -15.14
N ALA A 330 -2.43 -14.85 -16.11
CA ALA A 330 -3.82 -14.43 -16.03
C ALA A 330 -4.52 -15.10 -14.83
N GLY A 331 -5.30 -14.31 -14.09
CA GLY A 331 -5.88 -14.77 -12.83
C GLY A 331 -7.00 -13.91 -12.29
N ARG A 332 -7.46 -14.26 -11.09
CA ARG A 332 -8.59 -13.60 -10.42
C ARG A 332 -8.30 -13.29 -8.96
N TYR A 333 -8.89 -12.20 -8.51
CA TYR A 333 -8.83 -11.74 -7.12
C TYR A 333 -10.07 -12.18 -6.34
N TYR A 334 -9.84 -12.56 -5.08
CA TYR A 334 -10.85 -12.95 -4.11
C TYR A 334 -10.65 -12.15 -2.83
N ALA A 335 -11.54 -11.20 -2.61
CA ALA A 335 -11.58 -10.46 -1.35
C ALA A 335 -12.08 -11.38 -0.23
N LEU A 336 -11.38 -11.40 0.91
CA LEU A 336 -11.76 -12.25 2.05
C LEU A 336 -13.17 -11.92 2.57
N LYS A 337 -13.55 -10.63 2.56
CA LYS A 337 -14.86 -10.16 3.05
C LYS A 337 -16.06 -10.72 2.29
N SER A 338 -15.86 -11.21 1.06
CA SER A 338 -16.93 -11.69 0.17
C SER A 338 -16.66 -13.12 -0.33
N MET A 339 -15.68 -13.81 0.27
CA MET A 339 -15.35 -15.18 -0.06
C MET A 339 -16.42 -16.12 0.50
N THR A 340 -16.90 -17.05 -0.32
CA THR A 340 -17.83 -18.09 0.16
C THR A 340 -17.10 -19.13 1.01
N GLU A 341 -17.80 -19.82 1.91
CA GLU A 341 -17.20 -20.91 2.71
C GLU A 341 -16.57 -22.00 1.83
N ALA A 342 -17.17 -22.30 0.67
CA ALA A 342 -16.64 -23.29 -0.27
C ALA A 342 -15.33 -22.81 -0.94
N GLU A 343 -15.26 -21.55 -1.36
CA GLU A 343 -14.02 -20.97 -1.90
C GLU A 343 -12.93 -20.90 -0.82
N GLN A 344 -13.30 -20.51 0.39
CA GLN A 344 -12.40 -20.45 1.53
C GLN A 344 -11.82 -21.83 1.83
N GLN A 345 -12.68 -22.84 1.98
CA GLN A 345 -12.24 -24.20 2.26
C GLN A 345 -11.36 -24.75 1.14
N GLN A 346 -11.72 -24.50 -0.12
CA GLN A 346 -10.88 -24.93 -1.26
C GLN A 346 -9.49 -24.29 -1.21
N LEU A 347 -9.39 -22.99 -0.91
CA LEU A 347 -8.10 -22.31 -0.81
C LEU A 347 -7.29 -22.76 0.41
N ILE A 348 -7.94 -23.17 1.51
CA ILE A 348 -7.29 -23.81 2.66
C ILE A 348 -6.74 -25.19 2.27
N ASP A 349 -7.57 -26.03 1.65
CA ASP A 349 -7.21 -27.39 1.23
C ASP A 349 -6.06 -27.38 0.21
N ASP A 350 -6.01 -26.36 -0.64
CA ASP A 350 -4.94 -26.17 -1.61
C ASP A 350 -3.65 -25.56 -0.97
N HIS A 351 -3.67 -25.20 0.31
CA HIS A 351 -2.62 -24.47 1.04
C HIS A 351 -2.29 -23.09 0.44
N PHE A 352 -3.29 -22.40 -0.10
CA PHE A 352 -3.16 -21.09 -0.72
C PHE A 352 -3.67 -19.95 0.15
N LEU A 353 -4.67 -20.18 0.98
CA LEU A 353 -5.22 -19.13 1.83
C LEU A 353 -4.33 -18.86 3.04
N PHE A 354 -4.24 -17.59 3.43
CA PHE A 354 -3.76 -17.19 4.74
C PHE A 354 -4.96 -17.02 5.67
N ASP A 355 -4.86 -17.56 6.88
CA ASP A 355 -5.91 -17.44 7.89
C ASP A 355 -5.86 -16.07 8.59
N LYS A 356 -6.91 -15.78 9.36
CA LYS A 356 -6.89 -14.65 10.28
C LYS A 356 -5.63 -14.75 11.15
N PRO A 357 -4.79 -13.70 11.24
CA PRO A 357 -3.61 -13.72 12.08
C PRO A 357 -3.97 -14.12 13.51
N VAL A 358 -3.49 -15.28 13.94
CA VAL A 358 -3.58 -15.76 15.33
C VAL A 358 -2.22 -15.69 16.03
N SER A 359 -1.15 -15.45 15.27
CA SER A 359 0.19 -15.29 15.82
C SER A 359 0.23 -14.09 16.75
N PRO A 360 0.69 -14.24 18.00
CA PRO A 360 0.77 -13.12 18.94
C PRO A 360 1.75 -12.05 18.47
N LEU A 361 2.74 -12.40 17.62
CA LEU A 361 3.66 -11.44 16.99
C LEU A 361 2.94 -10.46 16.06
N LEU A 362 1.97 -10.95 15.27
CA LEU A 362 1.17 -10.14 14.34
C LEU A 362 0.07 -9.36 15.07
N LEU A 363 -0.50 -9.95 16.13
CA LEU A 363 -1.53 -9.31 16.94
C LEU A 363 -0.95 -8.14 17.76
N ALA A 364 0.19 -8.36 18.44
CA ALA A 364 0.84 -7.35 19.28
C ALA A 364 1.45 -6.18 18.49
N SER A 365 1.72 -6.38 17.20
CA SER A 365 2.17 -5.32 16.29
C SER A 365 1.01 -4.56 15.61
N GLY A 366 -0.25 -4.87 15.96
CA GLY A 366 -1.42 -4.17 15.41
C GLY A 366 -1.76 -4.52 13.96
N MET A 367 -1.12 -5.53 13.36
CA MET A 367 -1.28 -5.87 11.94
C MET A 367 -2.66 -6.49 11.61
N ALA A 368 -3.35 -7.02 12.62
CA ALA A 368 -4.67 -7.63 12.49
C ALA A 368 -5.86 -6.64 12.58
N ARG A 369 -5.61 -5.33 12.70
CA ARG A 369 -6.66 -4.31 12.76
C ARG A 369 -7.62 -4.39 11.58
N ASP A 370 -8.90 -4.18 11.87
CA ASP A 370 -10.03 -4.15 10.93
C ASP A 370 -10.23 -5.41 10.07
N TRP A 371 -9.70 -6.56 10.47
CA TRP A 371 -9.86 -7.80 9.70
C TRP A 371 -11.33 -8.15 9.42
N PRO A 372 -11.73 -8.55 8.19
CA PRO A 372 -10.90 -8.79 6.98
C PRO A 372 -10.88 -7.62 5.97
N ASP A 373 -11.11 -6.38 6.41
CA ASP A 373 -11.18 -5.21 5.50
C ASP A 373 -9.91 -5.06 4.67
N ALA A 374 -10.11 -4.95 3.35
CA ALA A 374 -9.09 -4.78 2.31
C ALA A 374 -8.04 -5.90 2.23
N ARG A 375 -8.38 -7.12 2.68
CA ARG A 375 -7.54 -8.31 2.53
C ARG A 375 -8.11 -9.25 1.48
N GLY A 376 -7.22 -9.90 0.76
CA GLY A 376 -7.61 -10.94 -0.19
C GLY A 376 -6.43 -11.64 -0.80
N ILE A 377 -6.78 -12.61 -1.65
CA ILE A 377 -5.83 -13.41 -2.40
C ILE A 377 -6.14 -13.27 -3.88
N TRP A 378 -5.11 -13.05 -4.67
CA TRP A 378 -5.16 -13.23 -6.11
C TRP A 378 -4.36 -14.49 -6.46
N HIS A 379 -4.81 -15.24 -7.46
CA HIS A 379 -3.98 -16.29 -8.04
C HIS A 379 -4.28 -16.44 -9.53
N ASN A 380 -3.28 -16.93 -10.28
CA ASN A 380 -3.46 -17.32 -11.68
C ASN A 380 -4.38 -18.55 -11.80
N ASP A 381 -4.89 -18.80 -13.00
CA ASP A 381 -5.83 -19.90 -13.25
C ASP A 381 -5.23 -21.28 -12.92
N ASN A 382 -3.93 -21.44 -13.16
CA ASN A 382 -3.18 -22.68 -12.88
C ASN A 382 -2.80 -22.84 -11.39
N LYS A 383 -3.08 -21.83 -10.55
CA LYS A 383 -2.72 -21.78 -9.13
C LYS A 383 -1.23 -22.04 -8.85
N THR A 384 -0.38 -21.57 -9.74
CA THR A 384 1.09 -21.66 -9.67
C THR A 384 1.77 -20.31 -9.38
N PHE A 385 1.00 -19.23 -9.40
CA PHE A 385 1.42 -17.88 -9.04
C PHE A 385 0.30 -17.20 -8.22
N LEU A 386 0.63 -16.75 -7.02
CA LEU A 386 -0.32 -16.22 -6.04
C LEU A 386 0.20 -14.91 -5.45
N VAL A 387 -0.72 -14.02 -5.09
CA VAL A 387 -0.42 -12.77 -4.40
C VAL A 387 -1.38 -12.60 -3.25
N TRP A 388 -0.87 -12.59 -2.02
CA TRP A 388 -1.65 -12.16 -0.85
C TRP A 388 -1.55 -10.65 -0.70
N ILE A 389 -2.68 -10.01 -0.41
CA ILE A 389 -2.79 -8.56 -0.32
C ILE A 389 -3.17 -8.17 1.11
N ASN A 390 -2.37 -7.28 1.70
CA ASN A 390 -2.55 -6.69 3.04
C ASN A 390 -2.57 -7.67 4.22
N GLU A 391 -1.76 -8.72 4.16
CA GLU A 391 -1.56 -9.66 5.28
C GLU A 391 -0.41 -9.16 6.18
N GLU A 392 0.77 -9.79 6.14
CA GLU A 392 1.97 -9.39 6.90
C GLU A 392 2.71 -8.20 6.25
N ASP A 393 2.53 -8.02 4.95
CA ASP A 393 3.05 -6.89 4.16
C ASP A 393 1.98 -6.46 3.14
N HIS A 394 2.22 -5.38 2.39
CA HIS A 394 1.27 -4.93 1.35
C HIS A 394 1.00 -6.04 0.35
N LEU A 395 2.05 -6.70 -0.12
CA LEU A 395 1.99 -7.83 -1.04
C LEU A 395 2.90 -8.96 -0.56
N ARG A 396 2.42 -10.20 -0.61
CA ARG A 396 3.25 -11.41 -0.60
C ARG A 396 3.09 -12.13 -1.93
N VAL A 397 4.14 -12.09 -2.75
CA VAL A 397 4.16 -12.70 -4.09
C VAL A 397 4.77 -14.10 -3.99
N ILE A 398 4.09 -15.09 -4.54
CA ILE A 398 4.38 -16.50 -4.36
C ILE A 398 4.33 -17.19 -5.73
N SER A 399 5.37 -17.93 -6.08
CA SER A 399 5.33 -18.93 -7.14
C SER A 399 5.52 -20.31 -6.52
N MET A 400 4.72 -21.29 -6.92
CA MET A 400 4.85 -22.66 -6.43
C MET A 400 4.32 -23.69 -7.41
N GLN A 401 4.81 -24.93 -7.30
CA GLN A 401 4.25 -26.09 -8.00
C GLN A 401 4.61 -27.39 -7.26
N LYS A 402 3.95 -28.49 -7.63
CA LYS A 402 4.32 -29.84 -7.19
C LYS A 402 5.62 -30.30 -7.87
N GLY A 403 6.34 -31.20 -7.21
CA GLY A 403 7.62 -31.72 -7.69
C GLY A 403 8.78 -30.75 -7.51
N GLY A 404 9.91 -31.07 -8.14
CA GLY A 404 11.21 -30.48 -7.87
C GLY A 404 11.75 -29.46 -8.87
N ASN A 405 10.96 -28.99 -9.84
CA ASN A 405 11.43 -28.01 -10.83
C ASN A 405 11.46 -26.57 -10.23
N MET A 406 12.44 -26.31 -9.37
CA MET A 406 12.68 -25.01 -8.76
C MET A 406 13.01 -23.93 -9.79
N LYS A 407 13.70 -24.28 -10.88
CA LYS A 407 14.05 -23.32 -11.94
C LYS A 407 12.81 -22.74 -12.63
N GLU A 408 11.82 -23.58 -12.94
CA GLU A 408 10.55 -23.13 -13.49
C GLU A 408 9.76 -22.27 -12.50
N VAL A 409 9.71 -22.68 -11.23
CA VAL A 409 9.08 -21.88 -10.15
C VAL A 409 9.72 -20.50 -10.05
N PHE A 410 11.05 -20.43 -10.05
CA PHE A 410 11.80 -19.18 -9.95
C PHE A 410 11.66 -18.31 -11.21
N THR A 411 11.65 -18.93 -12.40
CA THR A 411 11.42 -18.21 -13.67
C THR A 411 10.06 -17.51 -13.67
N ARG A 412 9.00 -18.23 -13.29
CA ARG A 412 7.65 -17.65 -13.16
C ARG A 412 7.60 -16.56 -12.09
N PHE A 413 8.30 -16.76 -10.97
CA PHE A 413 8.41 -15.77 -9.88
C PHE A 413 9.03 -14.46 -10.35
N CYS A 414 10.20 -14.51 -11.02
CA CYS A 414 10.88 -13.34 -11.54
C CYS A 414 10.02 -12.62 -12.59
N ASN A 415 9.48 -13.36 -13.57
CA ASN A 415 8.64 -12.79 -14.61
C ASN A 415 7.41 -12.09 -14.03
N GLY A 416 6.72 -12.72 -13.08
CA GLY A 416 5.55 -12.14 -12.42
C GLY A 416 5.89 -10.88 -11.62
N LEU A 417 6.97 -10.90 -10.84
CA LEU A 417 7.41 -9.71 -10.10
C LEU A 417 7.78 -8.53 -11.01
N THR A 418 8.55 -8.78 -12.08
CA THR A 418 8.94 -7.74 -13.03
C THR A 418 7.73 -7.13 -13.73
N GLN A 419 6.72 -7.94 -14.08
CA GLN A 419 5.48 -7.43 -14.66
C GLN A 419 4.68 -6.59 -13.66
N ILE A 420 4.48 -7.07 -12.43
CA ILE A 420 3.79 -6.32 -11.37
C ILE A 420 4.49 -4.98 -11.12
N GLU A 421 5.82 -4.98 -11.00
CA GLU A 421 6.60 -3.75 -10.79
C GLU A 421 6.45 -2.76 -11.95
N THR A 422 6.50 -3.26 -13.19
CA THR A 422 6.30 -2.44 -14.40
C THR A 422 4.90 -1.81 -14.41
N LEU A 423 3.87 -2.56 -14.00
CA LEU A 423 2.50 -2.08 -13.92
C LEU A 423 2.33 -1.02 -12.84
N PHE A 424 2.95 -1.17 -11.67
CA PHE A 424 2.95 -0.11 -10.65
C PHE A 424 3.68 1.14 -11.12
N LYS A 425 4.86 1.01 -11.75
CA LYS A 425 5.61 2.14 -12.32
C LYS A 425 4.80 2.89 -13.37
N SER A 426 4.02 2.19 -14.20
CA SER A 426 3.12 2.83 -15.19
C SER A 426 2.04 3.72 -14.57
N LYS A 427 1.74 3.53 -13.28
CA LYS A 427 0.78 4.31 -12.48
C LYS A 427 1.47 5.30 -11.53
N ASN A 428 2.77 5.53 -11.67
CA ASN A 428 3.61 6.37 -10.81
C ASN A 428 3.68 5.87 -9.35
N TYR A 429 3.61 4.55 -9.15
CA TYR A 429 3.91 3.91 -7.88
C TYR A 429 5.20 3.09 -8.01
N GLU A 430 5.94 3.00 -6.91
CA GLU A 430 7.15 2.21 -6.83
C GLU A 430 7.17 1.38 -5.56
N PHE A 431 7.99 0.34 -5.54
CA PHE A 431 8.24 -0.41 -4.32
C PHE A 431 9.19 0.37 -3.41
N MET A 432 8.98 0.23 -2.10
CA MET A 432 9.94 0.72 -1.11
C MET A 432 11.24 -0.07 -1.27
N TRP A 433 12.32 0.62 -1.64
CA TRP A 433 13.63 0.03 -1.88
C TRP A 433 14.73 1.07 -1.68
N ASN A 434 15.83 0.68 -1.05
CA ASN A 434 17.06 1.46 -1.01
C ASN A 434 18.32 0.57 -1.16
N PRO A 435 19.48 1.14 -1.51
CA PRO A 435 20.70 0.36 -1.77
C PRO A 435 21.21 -0.43 -0.57
N HIS A 436 20.97 0.03 0.66
CA HIS A 436 21.48 -0.63 1.87
C HIS A 436 20.60 -1.81 2.30
N LEU A 437 19.29 -1.61 2.39
CA LEU A 437 18.33 -2.57 2.92
C LEU A 437 17.60 -3.38 1.84
N GLY A 438 17.81 -3.06 0.56
CA GLY A 438 17.04 -3.67 -0.53
C GLY A 438 15.57 -3.31 -0.43
N TYR A 439 14.69 -4.29 -0.68
CA TYR A 439 13.25 -4.09 -0.53
C TYR A 439 12.86 -3.98 0.94
N ILE A 440 12.14 -2.92 1.27
CA ILE A 440 11.67 -2.64 2.62
C ILE A 440 10.37 -3.40 2.91
N LEU A 441 10.35 -4.09 4.04
CA LEU A 441 9.20 -4.83 4.56
C LEU A 441 9.02 -4.57 6.05
N THR A 442 7.88 -5.00 6.57
CA THR A 442 7.45 -4.75 7.95
C THR A 442 8.41 -5.30 8.99
N CYS A 443 8.81 -6.56 8.84
CA CYS A 443 9.72 -7.21 9.78
C CYS A 443 11.17 -7.11 9.27
N PRO A 444 12.14 -6.68 10.12
CA PRO A 444 13.55 -6.62 9.74
C PRO A 444 14.11 -7.94 9.21
N SER A 445 13.55 -9.09 9.64
CA SER A 445 13.97 -10.40 9.13
C SER A 445 13.66 -10.65 7.65
N ASN A 446 12.80 -9.83 7.03
CA ASN A 446 12.38 -9.96 5.64
C ASN A 446 12.99 -8.86 4.72
N LEU A 447 13.93 -8.06 5.20
CA LEU A 447 14.64 -7.07 4.37
C LEU A 447 15.48 -7.73 3.25
N GLY A 448 16.01 -6.90 2.36
CA GLY A 448 16.84 -7.31 1.23
C GLY A 448 15.98 -7.84 0.10
N THR A 449 16.09 -9.14 -0.14
CA THR A 449 15.26 -9.81 -1.16
C THR A 449 13.83 -10.06 -0.69
N GLY A 450 13.62 -10.13 0.62
CA GLY A 450 12.43 -10.74 1.24
C GLY A 450 12.18 -12.20 0.86
N LEU A 451 13.14 -12.83 0.17
CA LEU A 451 12.95 -14.07 -0.54
C LEU A 451 13.08 -15.28 0.38
N ARG A 452 12.07 -16.14 0.34
CA ARG A 452 12.13 -17.49 0.91
C ARG A 452 11.82 -18.50 -0.18
N ALA A 453 12.87 -19.09 -0.74
CA ALA A 453 12.80 -20.27 -1.60
C ALA A 453 12.91 -21.52 -0.73
N GLY A 454 12.08 -22.51 -1.01
CA GLY A 454 12.08 -23.74 -0.25
C GLY A 454 11.31 -24.87 -0.89
N VAL A 455 11.46 -26.04 -0.29
CA VAL A 455 10.85 -27.29 -0.73
C VAL A 455 10.17 -27.98 0.44
N HIS A 456 9.08 -28.69 0.14
CA HIS A 456 8.65 -29.79 0.99
C HIS A 456 9.41 -31.04 0.58
N ILE A 457 10.26 -31.53 1.47
CA ILE A 457 11.17 -32.66 1.21
C ILE A 457 10.99 -33.76 2.26
N LYS A 458 10.95 -35.01 1.81
CA LYS A 458 10.97 -36.22 2.66
C LYS A 458 12.40 -36.55 3.07
N LEU A 459 12.68 -36.48 4.38
CA LEU A 459 13.97 -36.82 4.98
C LEU A 459 13.77 -37.69 6.25
N PRO A 460 13.14 -38.88 6.14
CA PRO A 460 12.83 -39.70 7.31
C PRO A 460 14.05 -40.20 8.10
N HIS A 461 15.22 -40.36 7.45
CA HIS A 461 16.46 -40.78 8.11
C HIS A 461 17.29 -39.57 8.53
N LEU A 462 17.62 -38.66 7.60
CA LEU A 462 18.42 -37.48 7.88
C LEU A 462 17.75 -36.59 8.92
N GLY A 463 16.42 -36.47 8.89
CA GLY A 463 15.64 -35.72 9.87
C GLY A 463 15.82 -36.18 11.32
N LYS A 464 16.27 -37.42 11.55
CA LYS A 464 16.57 -38.00 12.88
C LYS A 464 18.07 -38.03 13.18
N HIS A 465 18.91 -37.73 12.20
CA HIS A 465 20.36 -37.81 12.34
C HIS A 465 20.89 -36.63 13.18
N GLU A 466 21.82 -36.90 14.09
CA GLU A 466 22.36 -35.90 15.03
C GLU A 466 23.02 -34.69 14.34
N LYS A 467 23.58 -34.91 13.15
CA LYS A 467 24.26 -33.87 12.35
C LYS A 467 23.31 -32.99 11.53
N PHE A 468 22.02 -33.29 11.46
CA PHE A 468 21.10 -32.54 10.60
C PHE A 468 21.04 -31.03 10.89
N PRO A 469 20.98 -30.57 12.16
CA PRO A 469 21.04 -29.14 12.47
C PRO A 469 22.34 -28.48 11.99
N GLU A 470 23.48 -29.15 12.14
CA GLU A 470 24.78 -28.64 11.71
C GLU A 470 24.89 -28.58 10.19
N VAL A 471 24.41 -29.61 9.47
CA VAL A 471 24.36 -29.61 8.00
C VAL A 471 23.52 -28.45 7.49
N LEU A 472 22.33 -28.24 8.05
CA LEU A 472 21.47 -27.10 7.66
C LEU A 472 22.15 -25.76 7.91
N LYS A 473 22.79 -25.58 9.07
CA LYS A 473 23.52 -24.36 9.42
C LYS A 473 24.65 -24.08 8.42
N ARG A 474 25.44 -25.09 8.06
CA ARG A 474 26.54 -24.95 7.09
C ARG A 474 26.06 -24.65 5.68
N LEU A 475 24.89 -25.18 5.31
CA LEU A 475 24.23 -24.88 4.03
C LEU A 475 23.45 -23.56 4.04
N ARG A 476 23.39 -22.86 5.18
CA ARG A 476 22.58 -21.65 5.39
C ARG A 476 21.09 -21.88 5.10
N LEU A 477 20.63 -23.07 5.45
CA LEU A 477 19.23 -23.49 5.34
C LEU A 477 18.58 -23.53 6.72
N GLN A 478 17.27 -23.36 6.75
CA GLN A 478 16.43 -23.52 7.92
C GLN A 478 15.34 -24.56 7.64
N LYS A 479 14.94 -25.28 8.70
CA LYS A 479 13.81 -26.23 8.64
C LYS A 479 12.61 -25.71 9.44
N ARG A 480 11.40 -25.93 8.92
CA ARG A 480 10.11 -25.73 9.60
C ARG A 480 9.25 -27.00 9.47
N GLY A 481 8.15 -27.06 10.22
CA GLY A 481 7.17 -28.13 10.05
C GLY A 481 6.38 -28.00 8.75
N THR A 482 5.58 -29.03 8.44
CA THR A 482 4.95 -29.21 7.13
C THR A 482 3.88 -28.16 6.81
N GLY A 483 3.28 -27.52 7.83
CA GLY A 483 2.30 -26.43 7.68
C GLY A 483 2.89 -25.03 7.91
N GLY A 484 4.22 -24.89 7.99
CA GLY A 484 4.88 -23.60 8.23
C GLY A 484 5.47 -23.44 9.63
N VAL A 485 5.63 -22.18 10.06
CA VAL A 485 6.48 -21.80 11.22
C VAL A 485 5.96 -22.27 12.57
N ASP A 486 4.64 -22.45 12.68
CA ASP A 486 3.99 -22.82 13.94
C ASP A 486 3.56 -24.29 13.99
N THR A 487 4.04 -25.10 13.04
CA THR A 487 3.62 -26.51 12.91
C THR A 487 4.79 -27.47 13.09
N ALA A 488 4.49 -28.71 13.51
CA ALA A 488 5.48 -29.78 13.57
C ALA A 488 5.70 -30.43 12.20
N ALA A 489 6.85 -31.08 12.02
CA ALA A 489 7.08 -31.94 10.86
C ALA A 489 6.24 -33.21 10.98
N VAL A 490 5.51 -33.56 9.92
CA VAL A 490 4.67 -34.78 9.88
C VAL A 490 5.30 -35.79 8.94
N GLY A 491 5.49 -37.03 9.41
CA GLY A 491 5.93 -38.15 8.58
C GLY A 491 7.34 -38.00 7.97
N GLY A 492 8.24 -37.25 8.60
CA GLY A 492 9.58 -36.98 8.06
C GLY A 492 9.61 -35.98 6.90
N VAL A 493 8.52 -35.24 6.68
CA VAL A 493 8.45 -34.17 5.68
C VAL A 493 8.79 -32.82 6.34
N PHE A 494 9.78 -32.13 5.78
CA PHE A 494 10.25 -30.83 6.27
C PHE A 494 10.03 -29.75 5.22
N ASP A 495 9.70 -28.53 5.68
CA ASP A 495 9.84 -27.30 4.89
C ASP A 495 11.27 -26.80 5.06
N VAL A 496 12.10 -27.01 4.04
CA VAL A 496 13.51 -26.58 4.01
C VAL A 496 13.65 -25.38 3.07
N SER A 497 14.25 -24.30 3.57
CA SER A 497 14.38 -23.03 2.83
C SER A 497 15.67 -22.30 3.19
N ASN A 498 16.09 -21.32 2.38
CA ASN A 498 17.19 -20.42 2.75
C ASN A 498 16.91 -19.72 4.09
N ALA A 499 17.94 -19.46 4.89
CA ALA A 499 17.85 -18.74 6.17
C ALA A 499 18.05 -17.21 6.01
N ASP A 500 18.94 -16.81 5.10
CA ASP A 500 19.29 -15.42 4.81
C ASP A 500 18.31 -14.75 3.85
N ARG A 501 18.23 -13.42 3.91
CA ARG A 501 17.38 -12.59 3.03
C ARG A 501 18.11 -11.34 2.53
N LEU A 502 18.92 -10.74 3.40
CA LEU A 502 19.71 -9.53 3.14
C LEU A 502 21.18 -9.90 2.89
N GLY A 503 21.89 -9.06 2.13
CA GLY A 503 23.29 -9.30 1.72
C GLY A 503 23.52 -10.31 0.58
N PHE A 504 22.48 -11.02 0.13
CA PHE A 504 22.52 -11.94 -1.00
C PHE A 504 21.41 -11.61 -1.99
N SER A 505 21.67 -11.78 -3.28
CA SER A 505 20.66 -11.64 -4.33
C SER A 505 19.68 -12.82 -4.36
N GLU A 506 18.55 -12.64 -5.06
CA GLU A 506 17.53 -13.67 -5.21
C GLU A 506 18.09 -14.94 -5.89
N VAL A 507 18.89 -14.79 -6.95
CA VAL A 507 19.57 -15.91 -7.61
C VAL A 507 20.52 -16.65 -6.66
N GLU A 508 21.35 -15.93 -5.90
CA GLU A 508 22.28 -16.56 -4.94
C GLU A 508 21.53 -17.37 -3.87
N LEU A 509 20.43 -16.81 -3.34
CA LEU A 509 19.59 -17.49 -2.36
C LEU A 509 18.92 -18.75 -2.93
N VAL A 510 18.39 -18.69 -4.15
CA VAL A 510 17.78 -19.86 -4.78
C VAL A 510 18.83 -20.91 -5.14
N GLN A 511 20.02 -20.49 -5.59
CA GLN A 511 21.14 -21.41 -5.85
C GLN A 511 21.57 -22.15 -4.58
N MET A 512 21.66 -21.44 -3.44
CA MET A 512 21.94 -22.07 -2.14
C MET A 512 20.92 -23.15 -1.78
N VAL A 513 19.63 -22.91 -2.05
CA VAL A 513 18.57 -23.90 -1.84
C VAL A 513 18.71 -25.08 -2.80
N VAL A 514 18.92 -24.84 -4.10
CA VAL A 514 19.10 -25.91 -5.10
C VAL A 514 20.27 -26.82 -4.71
N ASP A 515 21.44 -26.25 -4.45
CA ASP A 515 22.64 -27.02 -4.10
C ASP A 515 22.44 -27.78 -2.77
N GLY A 516 21.91 -27.08 -1.76
CA GLY A 516 21.72 -27.67 -0.44
C GLY A 516 20.70 -28.80 -0.46
N VAL A 517 19.58 -28.64 -1.17
CA VAL A 517 18.55 -29.68 -1.31
C VAL A 517 19.11 -30.90 -2.04
N LYS A 518 19.89 -30.73 -3.11
CA LYS A 518 20.56 -31.86 -3.79
C LYS A 518 21.46 -32.65 -2.83
N LEU A 519 22.25 -31.97 -2.01
CA LEU A 519 23.10 -32.63 -1.01
C LEU A 519 22.28 -33.34 0.08
N LEU A 520 21.18 -32.73 0.55
CA LEU A 520 20.30 -33.37 1.53
C LEU A 520 19.67 -34.66 0.99
N ILE A 521 19.31 -34.69 -0.31
CA ILE A 521 18.81 -35.88 -0.97
C ILE A 521 19.90 -36.96 -1.06
N GLU A 522 21.12 -36.60 -1.43
CA GLU A 522 22.26 -37.54 -1.47
C GLU A 522 22.52 -38.15 -0.08
N MET A 523 22.49 -37.33 0.98
CA MET A 523 22.63 -37.81 2.35
C MET A 523 21.49 -38.75 2.74
N GLU A 524 20.24 -38.43 2.40
CA GLU A 524 19.10 -39.30 2.69
C GLU A 524 19.24 -40.64 1.97
N GLN A 525 19.61 -40.64 0.69
CA GLN A 525 19.85 -41.85 -0.11
C GLN A 525 20.96 -42.74 0.48
N ARG A 526 22.03 -42.16 1.01
CA ARG A 526 23.08 -42.93 1.71
C ARG A 526 22.58 -43.55 3.00
N LEU A 527 21.82 -42.80 3.80
CA LEU A 527 21.25 -43.30 5.05
C LEU A 527 20.22 -44.41 4.81
N GLU A 528 19.42 -44.32 3.74
CA GLU A 528 18.52 -45.40 3.31
C GLU A 528 19.26 -46.70 2.99
N GLN A 529 20.50 -46.60 2.50
CA GLN A 529 21.39 -47.73 2.23
C GLN A 529 22.23 -48.17 3.46
N GLY A 530 22.03 -47.54 4.62
CA GLY A 530 22.80 -47.80 5.83
C GLY A 530 24.25 -47.31 5.79
N GLN A 531 24.57 -46.35 4.90
CA GLN A 531 25.91 -45.79 4.75
C GLN A 531 26.10 -44.53 5.60
N ALA A 532 27.35 -44.26 5.98
CA ALA A 532 27.71 -43.05 6.72
C ALA A 532 27.67 -41.80 5.80
N ILE A 533 27.44 -40.62 6.40
CA ILE A 533 27.38 -39.32 5.71
C ILE A 533 28.46 -38.34 6.19
N ASP A 534 29.42 -38.79 7.00
CA ASP A 534 30.46 -37.95 7.60
C ASP A 534 31.31 -37.21 6.57
N ASP A 535 31.58 -37.84 5.44
CA ASP A 535 32.32 -37.30 4.30
C ASP A 535 31.51 -36.32 3.46
N LEU A 536 30.18 -36.32 3.59
CA LEU A 536 29.26 -35.41 2.90
C LEU A 536 28.97 -34.13 3.69
N VAL A 537 29.39 -34.03 4.96
CA VAL A 537 29.14 -32.83 5.77
C VAL A 537 29.83 -31.63 5.09
N PRO A 538 29.07 -30.62 4.64
CA PRO A 538 29.61 -29.55 3.82
C PRO A 538 30.55 -28.64 4.64
N ALA A 539 31.38 -27.86 3.94
CA ALA A 539 32.04 -26.71 4.57
C ALA A 539 31.01 -25.62 4.94
N GLN A 540 31.35 -24.73 5.86
CA GLN A 540 30.50 -23.58 6.17
C GLN A 540 30.44 -22.65 4.96
N LYS A 541 29.23 -22.43 4.43
CA LYS A 541 28.95 -21.41 3.40
C LYS A 541 28.85 -20.01 4.00
#